data_AF-A0A538AE94-F1
#
_entry.id   AF-A0A538AE94-F1
#
_cell.length_a   1.000
_cell.length_b   1.000
_cell.length_c   1.000
_cell.angle_alpha   90.00
_cell.angle_beta   90.00
_cell.angle_gamma   90.00
#
_symmetry.space_group_name_H-M   'P 1'
#
loop_
_entity.id
_entity.type
_entity.pdbx_description
1 polymer ?
#
loop_
_entity_poly.entity_id
_entity_poly.type
_entity_poly.pdbx_seq_one_letter_code
_entity_poly.pdbx_strand_id
1 'polypeptide(L)'
;MPDAASIATLRAAVEAIVPGSAALRVHEHLAHAVELATPGFVELIAILLDAFAIDVRAGAVFVELSLPERGEVLRLMTNGETQDLRDAVDALFVFTYGGTYSEWTGYDRATNTLTPPAVWATLGYRGPVDGVPDYR
;
A
#
# COMPACT_ATOMS: atom_id res chain seq x y z
N MET A 1 4.40 -1.78 15.37
CA MET A 1 4.91 -2.78 14.42
C MET A 1 3.72 -3.62 14.03
N PRO A 2 3.17 -3.40 12.82
CA PRO A 2 1.89 -3.99 12.45
C PRO A 2 1.95 -5.51 12.39
N ASP A 3 0.81 -6.15 12.66
CA ASP A 3 0.69 -7.60 12.55
C ASP A 3 0.68 -8.08 11.08
N ALA A 4 0.92 -9.37 10.89
CA ALA A 4 1.02 -9.97 9.57
C ALA A 4 -0.30 -9.92 8.77
N ALA A 5 -1.45 -9.84 9.45
CA ALA A 5 -2.75 -9.72 8.82
C ALA A 5 -2.94 -8.31 8.23
N SER A 6 -2.63 -7.28 9.01
CA SER A 6 -2.67 -5.87 8.59
C SER A 6 -1.74 -5.63 7.41
N ILE A 7 -0.51 -6.16 7.45
CA ILE A 7 0.42 -6.08 6.31
C ILE A 7 -0.12 -6.82 5.07
N ALA A 8 -0.81 -7.95 5.23
CA ALA A 8 -1.45 -8.65 4.12
C ALA A 8 -2.63 -7.86 3.53
N THR A 9 -3.42 -7.17 4.36
CA THR A 9 -4.50 -6.27 3.95
C THR A 9 -3.97 -5.06 3.19
N LEU A 10 -2.91 -4.40 3.70
CA LEU A 10 -2.19 -3.34 2.97
C LEU A 10 -1.64 -3.86 1.63
N ARG A 11 -1.06 -5.07 1.60
CA ARG A 11 -0.57 -5.70 0.36
C ARG A 11 -1.69 -5.93 -0.66
N ALA A 12 -2.88 -6.32 -0.20
CA ALA A 12 -4.05 -6.47 -1.06
C ALA A 12 -4.60 -5.12 -1.56
N ALA A 13 -4.46 -4.05 -0.77
CA ALA A 13 -4.93 -2.71 -1.10
C ALA A 13 -4.00 -2.02 -2.11
N VAL A 14 -2.68 -2.08 -1.92
CA VAL A 14 -1.74 -1.50 -2.90
C VAL A 14 -1.91 -2.15 -4.29
N GLU A 15 -2.09 -3.48 -4.32
CA GLU A 15 -2.35 -4.24 -5.55
C GLU A 15 -3.68 -3.85 -6.22
N ALA A 16 -4.66 -3.38 -5.45
CA ALA A 16 -5.93 -2.89 -5.98
C ALA A 16 -5.85 -1.46 -6.53
N ILE A 17 -4.95 -0.63 -6.00
CA ILE A 17 -4.73 0.76 -6.41
C ILE A 17 -3.80 0.85 -7.62
N VAL A 18 -2.69 0.12 -7.60
CA VAL A 18 -1.79 -0.09 -8.74
C VAL A 18 -1.46 -1.59 -8.86
N PRO A 19 -2.04 -2.31 -9.84
CA PRO A 19 -1.70 -3.71 -10.09
C PRO A 19 -0.21 -3.93 -10.38
N GLY A 20 0.34 -5.00 -9.82
CA GLY A 20 1.78 -5.28 -9.79
C GLY A 20 2.53 -4.62 -8.63
N SER A 21 1.93 -3.65 -7.93
CA SER A 21 2.64 -2.92 -6.87
C SER A 21 3.03 -3.79 -5.68
N ALA A 22 2.27 -4.85 -5.38
CA ALA A 22 2.63 -5.74 -4.28
C ALA A 22 3.98 -6.46 -4.47
N ALA A 23 4.49 -6.60 -5.71
CA ALA A 23 5.78 -7.21 -5.99
C ALA A 23 6.98 -6.35 -5.56
N LEU A 24 6.74 -5.05 -5.39
CA LEU A 24 7.75 -4.01 -5.21
C LEU A 24 8.02 -3.73 -3.72
N ARG A 25 7.18 -4.31 -2.85
CA ARG A 25 7.14 -4.14 -1.39
C ARG A 25 6.66 -2.76 -0.91
N VAL A 26 5.92 -2.05 -1.77
CA VAL A 26 5.21 -0.78 -1.49
C VAL A 26 4.43 -0.80 -0.18
N HIS A 27 3.68 -1.87 0.05
CA HIS A 27 2.89 -2.06 1.28
C HIS A 27 3.73 -2.03 2.56
N GLU A 28 5.01 -2.43 2.50
CA GLU A 28 5.94 -2.30 3.63
C GLU A 28 6.47 -0.87 3.76
N HIS A 29 6.72 -0.20 2.63
CA HIS A 29 7.12 1.21 2.59
C HIS A 29 6.02 2.09 3.19
N LEU A 30 4.78 1.90 2.73
CA LEU A 30 3.55 2.51 3.22
C LEU A 30 3.35 2.20 4.69
N ALA A 31 3.39 0.93 5.11
CA ALA A 31 3.23 0.56 6.51
C ALA A 31 4.27 1.25 7.41
N HIS A 32 5.53 1.33 6.98
CA HIS A 32 6.59 2.00 7.73
C HIS A 32 6.40 3.54 7.78
N ALA A 33 6.02 4.16 6.67
CA ALA A 33 5.78 5.60 6.58
C ALA A 33 4.57 6.02 7.44
N VAL A 34 3.48 5.27 7.33
CA VAL A 34 2.23 5.47 8.09
C VAL A 34 2.46 5.26 9.59
N GLU A 35 3.07 4.15 10.00
CA GLU A 35 3.36 3.85 11.41
C GLU A 35 4.31 4.88 12.05
N LEU A 36 5.25 5.43 11.27
CA LEU A 36 6.17 6.48 11.73
C LEU A 36 5.46 7.84 11.92
N ALA A 37 4.47 8.15 11.08
CA ALA A 37 3.67 9.37 11.18
C ALA A 37 2.62 9.27 12.29
N THR A 38 1.89 8.17 12.34
CA THR A 38 0.79 7.90 13.28
C THR A 38 0.82 6.42 13.71
N PRO A 39 1.40 6.10 14.88
CA PRO A 39 1.46 4.72 15.36
C PRO A 39 0.07 4.09 15.54
N GLY A 40 -0.11 2.85 15.05
CA GLY A 40 -1.37 2.12 15.08
C GLY A 40 -2.33 2.44 13.93
N PHE A 41 -1.96 3.34 13.00
CA PHE A 41 -2.81 3.71 11.87
C PHE A 41 -2.84 2.62 10.78
N VAL A 42 -1.85 1.73 10.74
CA VAL A 42 -1.83 0.58 9.82
C VAL A 42 -2.92 -0.43 10.19
N GLU A 43 -3.05 -0.74 11.48
CA GLU A 43 -4.09 -1.59 12.03
C GLU A 43 -5.48 -0.96 11.84
N LEU A 44 -5.60 0.37 12.03
CA LEU A 44 -6.84 1.09 11.74
C LEU A 44 -7.23 0.98 10.27
N ILE A 45 -6.30 1.21 9.33
CA ILE A 45 -6.55 1.03 7.88
C ILE A 45 -7.03 -0.39 7.58
N ALA A 46 -6.40 -1.41 8.16
CA ALA A 46 -6.78 -2.81 7.94
C ALA A 46 -8.20 -3.10 8.48
N ILE A 47 -8.52 -2.64 9.69
CA ILE A 47 -9.86 -2.77 10.30
C ILE A 47 -10.93 -2.08 9.45
N LEU A 48 -10.64 -0.89 8.91
CA LEU A 48 -11.57 -0.16 8.06
C LEU A 48 -11.81 -0.87 6.72
N LEU A 49 -10.76 -1.40 6.09
CA LEU A 49 -10.87 -2.17 4.85
C LEU A 49 -11.69 -3.46 5.07
N ASP A 50 -11.48 -4.17 6.18
CA ASP A 50 -12.26 -5.37 6.52
C ASP A 50 -13.73 -5.04 6.89
N ALA A 51 -13.98 -3.92 7.57
CA ALA A 51 -15.34 -3.47 7.86
C ALA A 51 -16.14 -3.20 6.57
N PHE A 52 -15.56 -2.49 5.61
CA PHE A 52 -16.21 -2.22 4.31
C PHE A 52 -16.23 -3.45 3.37
N ALA A 53 -15.36 -4.45 3.57
CA ALA A 53 -15.38 -5.70 2.81
C ALA A 53 -16.70 -6.48 3.01
N ILE A 54 -17.28 -6.43 4.21
CA ILE A 54 -18.55 -7.08 4.55
C ILE A 54 -19.70 -6.52 3.70
N ASP A 55 -19.71 -5.21 3.42
CA ASP A 55 -20.74 -4.55 2.61
C ASP A 55 -20.65 -4.89 1.12
N VAL A 56 -19.46 -5.26 0.64
CA VAL A 56 -19.25 -5.73 -0.75
C VAL A 56 -19.51 -7.24 -0.86
N ARG A 57 -19.06 -8.04 0.12
CA ARG A 57 -19.34 -9.48 0.18
C ARG A 57 -19.49 -9.95 1.62
N ALA A 58 -20.72 -10.32 1.97
CA ALA A 58 -21.09 -10.74 3.32
C ALA A 58 -20.15 -11.82 3.90
N GLY A 59 -19.56 -11.51 5.06
CA GLY A 59 -18.69 -12.41 5.81
C GLY A 59 -17.26 -12.56 5.29
N ALA A 60 -16.87 -11.83 4.23
CA ALA A 60 -15.49 -11.82 3.74
C ALA A 60 -14.65 -10.75 4.43
N VAL A 61 -13.35 -11.03 4.61
CA VAL A 61 -12.33 -10.00 4.89
C VAL A 61 -11.72 -9.47 3.59
N PHE A 62 -11.11 -8.28 3.62
CA PHE A 62 -10.67 -7.55 2.42
C PHE A 62 -9.68 -8.35 1.56
N VAL A 63 -8.79 -9.12 2.20
CA VAL A 63 -7.82 -9.98 1.49
C VAL A 63 -8.47 -11.10 0.68
N GLU A 64 -9.67 -11.56 1.04
CA GLU A 64 -10.41 -12.61 0.32
C GLU A 64 -11.15 -12.07 -0.91
N LEU A 65 -11.37 -10.75 -0.99
CA LEU A 65 -12.04 -10.12 -2.11
C LEU A 65 -11.20 -10.23 -3.39
N SER A 66 -11.87 -10.34 -4.54
CA SER A 66 -11.28 -10.21 -5.86
C SER A 66 -10.88 -8.76 -6.16
N LEU A 67 -10.06 -8.55 -7.20
CA LEU A 67 -9.57 -7.23 -7.58
C LEU A 67 -10.71 -6.20 -7.82
N PRO A 68 -11.82 -6.52 -8.53
CA PRO A 68 -12.95 -5.60 -8.66
C PRO A 68 -13.67 -5.31 -7.33
N GLU A 69 -13.86 -6.33 -6.48
CA GLU A 69 -14.50 -6.17 -5.16
C GLU A 69 -13.65 -5.27 -4.23
N ARG A 70 -12.31 -5.38 -4.27
CA ARG A 70 -11.41 -4.47 -3.54
C ARG A 70 -11.49 -3.04 -4.05
N GLY A 71 -11.58 -2.85 -5.37
CA GLY A 71 -11.80 -1.54 -5.98
C GLY A 71 -13.13 -0.91 -5.53
N GLU A 72 -14.18 -1.72 -5.37
CA GLU A 72 -15.47 -1.29 -4.85
C GLU A 72 -15.39 -0.88 -3.36
N VAL A 73 -14.69 -1.64 -2.51
CA VAL A 73 -14.42 -1.22 -1.11
C VAL A 73 -13.72 0.13 -1.05
N LEU A 74 -12.63 0.31 -1.82
CA LEU A 74 -11.91 1.58 -1.87
C LEU A 74 -12.84 2.73 -2.30
N ARG A 75 -13.68 2.50 -3.33
CA ARG A 75 -14.68 3.46 -3.79
C ARG A 75 -15.71 3.80 -2.71
N LEU A 76 -16.20 2.81 -1.95
CA LEU A 76 -17.13 3.05 -0.84
C LEU A 76 -16.50 3.90 0.27
N MET A 77 -15.25 3.61 0.64
CA MET A 77 -14.52 4.38 1.66
C MET A 77 -14.22 5.82 1.21
N THR A 78 -13.85 6.05 -0.07
CA THR A 78 -13.70 7.42 -0.63
C THR A 78 -14.99 8.24 -0.54
N ASN A 79 -16.15 7.59 -0.71
CA ASN A 79 -17.47 8.24 -0.59
C ASN A 79 -18.00 8.27 0.86
N GLY A 80 -17.18 7.86 1.84
CA GLY A 80 -17.53 7.87 3.26
C GLY A 80 -17.70 9.29 3.83
N GLU A 81 -18.68 9.46 4.71
CA GLU A 81 -19.07 10.79 5.22
C GLU A 81 -17.99 11.42 6.12
N THR A 82 -17.33 10.60 6.96
CA THR A 82 -16.30 11.06 7.92
C THR A 82 -14.99 11.45 7.23
N GLN A 83 -14.31 12.48 7.74
CA GLN A 83 -12.98 12.87 7.26
C GLN A 83 -11.95 11.74 7.43
N ASP A 84 -11.94 11.06 8.58
CA ASP A 84 -10.96 10.00 8.90
C ASP A 84 -10.94 8.85 7.89
N LEU A 85 -12.10 8.45 7.36
CA LEU A 85 -12.21 7.46 6.26
C LEU A 85 -11.54 7.96 4.98
N ARG A 86 -11.75 9.24 4.63
CA ARG A 86 -11.17 9.85 3.44
C ARG A 86 -9.66 10.03 3.60
N ASP A 87 -9.19 10.48 4.76
CA ASP A 87 -7.76 10.61 5.06
C ASP A 87 -7.05 9.23 5.03
N ALA A 88 -7.69 8.16 5.50
CA ALA A 88 -7.15 6.80 5.42
C ALA A 88 -7.04 6.28 3.97
N VAL A 89 -8.02 6.58 3.12
CA VAL A 89 -7.99 6.21 1.69
C VAL A 89 -7.03 7.09 0.89
N ASP A 90 -6.98 8.39 1.17
CA ASP A 90 -6.04 9.32 0.55
C ASP A 90 -4.60 8.96 0.92
N ALA A 91 -4.34 8.54 2.17
CA ALA A 91 -3.06 7.96 2.55
C ALA A 91 -2.75 6.70 1.72
N LEU A 92 -3.68 5.75 1.60
CA LEU A 92 -3.50 4.56 0.75
C LEU A 92 -3.16 4.95 -0.70
N PHE A 93 -3.87 5.91 -1.31
CA PHE A 93 -3.60 6.34 -2.68
C PHE A 93 -2.28 7.11 -2.82
N VAL A 94 -1.97 8.06 -1.94
CA VAL A 94 -0.74 8.86 -2.01
C VAL A 94 0.49 7.97 -1.79
N PHE A 95 0.50 7.15 -0.74
CA PHE A 95 1.58 6.21 -0.46
C PHE A 95 1.61 4.98 -1.42
N THR A 96 0.66 4.83 -2.36
CA THR A 96 0.68 3.78 -3.40
C THR A 96 0.93 4.30 -4.82
N TYR A 97 0.51 5.52 -5.16
CA TYR A 97 0.89 6.19 -6.41
C TYR A 97 2.21 6.91 -6.33
N GLY A 98 2.45 7.52 -5.18
CA GLY A 98 3.76 7.68 -4.60
C GLY A 98 4.24 6.42 -3.88
N GLY A 99 3.70 5.25 -4.25
CA GLY A 99 4.25 3.93 -3.94
C GLY A 99 4.51 3.03 -5.15
N THR A 100 4.24 3.42 -6.42
CA THR A 100 4.68 2.67 -7.64
C THR A 100 5.74 3.36 -8.60
N TYR A 101 5.93 4.69 -8.60
CA TYR A 101 6.86 5.59 -9.33
C TYR A 101 8.37 5.86 -8.86
N SER A 102 8.73 6.34 -7.65
CA SER A 102 10.09 6.63 -7.11
C SER A 102 11.20 5.66 -7.41
N GLU A 103 11.06 4.43 -6.93
CA GLU A 103 12.10 3.45 -7.04
C GLU A 103 12.12 2.94 -8.51
N TRP A 104 11.10 3.25 -9.36
CA TRP A 104 11.13 3.19 -10.84
C TRP A 104 12.07 4.25 -11.38
N THR A 105 11.90 5.47 -10.87
CA THR A 105 12.69 6.64 -11.24
C THR A 105 14.11 6.60 -10.65
N GLY A 106 14.39 5.62 -9.78
CA GLY A 106 15.74 5.32 -9.31
C GLY A 106 16.69 4.79 -10.39
N TYR A 107 16.19 4.51 -11.59
CA TYR A 107 16.98 4.07 -12.74
C TYR A 107 17.65 5.23 -13.48
N ASP A 108 18.98 5.18 -13.59
CA ASP A 108 19.74 6.02 -14.51
C ASP A 108 19.38 5.69 -15.97
N ARG A 109 18.89 6.69 -16.72
CA ARG A 109 18.43 6.52 -18.11
C ARG A 109 19.55 6.35 -19.14
N ALA A 110 20.80 6.67 -18.81
CA ALA A 110 21.94 6.54 -19.71
C ALA A 110 22.65 5.19 -19.55
N THR A 111 22.60 4.59 -18.36
CA THR A 111 23.28 3.31 -18.04
C THR A 111 22.33 2.14 -17.76
N ASN A 112 21.04 2.41 -17.56
CA ASN A 112 20.04 1.43 -17.08
C ASN A 112 20.49 0.73 -15.79
N THR A 113 21.04 1.51 -14.85
CA THR A 113 21.43 1.01 -13.52
C THR A 113 20.79 1.83 -12.43
N LEU A 114 20.36 1.17 -11.36
CA LEU A 114 19.85 1.81 -10.17
C LEU A 114 20.91 1.79 -9.06
N THR A 115 21.11 2.91 -8.38
CA THR A 115 21.99 3.00 -7.20
C THR A 115 21.18 2.90 -5.91
N PRO A 116 21.38 1.87 -5.07
CA PRO A 116 20.63 1.69 -3.83
C PRO A 116 20.75 2.80 -2.78
N PRO A 117 19.63 3.35 -2.25
CA PRO A 117 19.60 4.07 -0.99
C PRO A 117 20.14 3.24 0.19
N ALA A 118 20.94 3.87 1.05
CA ALA A 118 21.67 3.20 2.13
C ALA A 118 20.78 2.44 3.14
N VAL A 119 19.53 2.89 3.35
CA VAL A 119 18.58 2.28 4.30
C VAL A 119 18.18 0.85 3.91
N TRP A 120 18.26 0.51 2.62
CA TRP A 120 17.91 -0.83 2.13
C TRP A 120 18.86 -1.90 2.67
N ALA A 121 20.17 -1.60 2.74
CA ALA A 121 21.14 -2.48 3.37
C ALA A 121 20.84 -2.69 4.87
N THR A 122 20.35 -1.65 5.55
CA THR A 122 19.94 -1.68 6.97
C THR A 122 18.67 -2.52 7.20
N LEU A 123 17.77 -2.58 6.21
CA LEU A 123 16.51 -3.34 6.26
C LEU A 123 16.58 -4.71 5.56
N GLY A 124 17.72 -5.06 4.96
CA GLY A 124 17.87 -6.28 4.15
C GLY A 124 17.12 -6.26 2.80
N TYR A 125 16.52 -5.13 2.42
CA TYR A 125 15.94 -4.93 1.09
C TYR A 125 17.09 -4.81 0.07
N ARG A 126 16.97 -5.47 -1.08
CA ARG A 126 18.02 -5.44 -2.11
C ARG A 126 17.85 -4.32 -3.13
N GLY A 127 16.81 -3.51 -2.93
CA GLY A 127 16.37 -2.57 -3.93
C GLY A 127 15.50 -3.19 -5.01
N PRO A 128 15.27 -2.43 -6.08
CA PRO A 128 14.16 -2.62 -6.97
C PRO A 128 14.70 -3.24 -8.26
N VAL A 129 13.92 -4.14 -8.85
CA VAL A 129 14.25 -4.73 -10.14
C VAL A 129 13.95 -3.74 -11.27
N ASP A 130 14.47 -4.00 -12.47
CA ASP A 130 14.24 -3.16 -13.65
C ASP A 130 12.74 -2.98 -13.96
N GLY A 131 12.13 -1.88 -13.48
CA GLY A 131 10.72 -1.54 -13.69
C GLY A 131 9.89 -1.31 -12.42
N VAL A 132 9.05 -0.25 -12.43
CA VAL A 132 8.16 0.36 -11.39
C VAL A 132 8.21 -0.19 -9.96
N PRO A 133 9.01 0.38 -9.01
CA PRO A 133 8.91 0.30 -7.51
C PRO A 133 8.84 1.72 -6.83
N ASP A 134 8.47 2.03 -5.53
CA ASP A 134 8.30 3.46 -5.03
C ASP A 134 8.17 3.88 -3.49
N TYR A 135 7.76 5.15 -3.17
CA TYR A 135 8.03 6.10 -2.06
C TYR A 135 7.20 5.92 -0.74
N ARG A 136 7.56 6.83 0.20
CA ARG A 136 6.69 7.60 1.12
C ARG A 136 6.08 8.83 0.43
#